data_AF-A0ABD3U6R8-F1
#
_entry.id   AF-A0ABD3U6R8-F1
#
_cell.length_a   1.000
_cell.length_b   1.000
_cell.length_c   1.000
_cell.angle_alpha   90.00
_cell.angle_beta   90.00
_cell.angle_gamma   90.00
#
_symmetry.space_group_name_H-M   'P 1'
#
loop_
_entity.id
_entity.type
_entity.pdbx_description
1 polymer ?
#
loop_
_entity_poly.entity_id
_entity_poly.type
_entity_poly.pdbx_seq_one_letter_code
_entity_poly.pdbx_strand_id
1 'polypeptide(L)'
;MTAVKYIRNVQNFSKSKSAGERDWVGLDGLILALICACFIIIVNGSGDENDERGNEYDDYGRWRKLRKIMASLPSAFMIFILGVILAIIRGPNVVKGFKFGPSSIKVLKISKDEWKEGFIKGTIPQLPLSILNSVIAVCKLSTDLFPEKEVSATSVSITVGLMNLIGCWFGAMPCCHGAGGLAGQYKFGGRSGGCVAMLGVGKLGLGLVLGSSMVRVLEQFPVGVLGVLLLFAGIELAMCSKDMNTKEEAFVMLVCATVSLVGSSAAIGFLCGIVVHLLLRI
;
A
#
# COMPACT_ATOMS: atom_id res chain seq x y z
N MET A 1 -8.16 1.32 11.12
CA MET A 1 -8.36 2.77 10.85
C MET A 1 -8.59 2.93 9.35
N THR A 2 -9.59 3.68 8.89
CA THR A 2 -9.99 3.72 7.45
C THR A 2 -9.39 4.91 6.70
N ALA A 3 -9.22 4.80 5.38
CA ALA A 3 -8.77 5.92 4.54
C ALA A 3 -9.66 7.18 4.70
N VAL A 4 -10.97 6.99 4.88
CA VAL A 4 -11.91 8.09 5.18
C VAL A 4 -11.56 8.79 6.49
N LYS A 5 -11.17 8.05 7.55
CA LYS A 5 -10.68 8.67 8.80
C LYS A 5 -9.37 9.43 8.57
N TYR A 6 -8.48 8.90 7.73
CA TYR A 6 -7.25 9.60 7.33
C TYR A 6 -7.54 10.92 6.59
N ILE A 7 -8.61 11.00 5.79
CA ILE A 7 -9.00 12.21 5.06
C ILE A 7 -9.71 13.22 5.98
N ARG A 8 -10.58 12.75 6.88
CA ARG A 8 -11.42 13.63 7.72
C ARG A 8 -10.74 14.15 8.98
N ASN A 9 -9.81 13.39 9.55
CA ASN A 9 -9.27 13.68 10.88
C ASN A 9 -7.74 13.78 10.86
N VAL A 10 -7.21 14.60 11.77
CA VAL A 10 -5.77 14.63 12.06
C VAL A 10 -5.36 13.29 12.69
N GLN A 11 -4.37 12.62 12.11
CA GLN A 11 -3.86 11.35 12.64
C GLN A 11 -2.60 11.56 13.47
N ASN A 12 -2.56 10.92 14.64
CA ASN A 12 -1.35 10.77 15.42
C ASN A 12 -0.73 9.42 15.09
N PHE A 13 0.34 9.43 14.30
CA PHE A 13 1.04 8.22 13.85
C PHE A 13 1.59 7.39 15.03
N SER A 14 2.16 8.05 16.04
CA SER A 14 2.79 7.38 17.18
C SER A 14 1.78 6.66 18.07
N LYS A 15 0.55 7.18 18.18
CA LYS A 15 -0.52 6.60 19.00
C LYS A 15 -1.54 5.78 18.19
N SER A 16 -1.41 5.77 16.86
CA SER A 16 -2.39 5.18 15.93
C SER A 16 -3.83 5.59 16.28
N LYS A 17 -4.04 6.88 16.58
CA LYS A 17 -5.34 7.45 16.97
C LYS A 17 -5.59 8.77 16.23
N SER A 18 -6.86 9.08 16.01
CA SER A 18 -7.27 10.40 15.51
C SER A 18 -7.23 11.43 16.65
N ALA A 19 -6.66 12.60 16.39
CA ALA A 19 -6.46 13.66 17.38
C ALA A 19 -7.59 14.71 17.38
N GLY A 20 -8.26 14.91 16.23
CA GLY A 20 -9.36 15.87 16.06
C GLY A 20 -9.80 16.00 14.61
N GLU A 21 -10.80 16.83 14.35
CA GLU A 21 -11.21 17.19 12.98
C GLU A 21 -10.13 18.00 12.28
N ARG A 22 -10.07 17.87 10.95
CA ARG A 22 -9.08 18.55 10.12
C ARG A 22 -9.61 19.89 9.62
N ASP A 23 -8.73 20.89 9.60
CA ASP A 23 -9.01 22.20 9.00
C ASP A 23 -9.30 22.11 7.50
N TRP A 24 -10.12 23.02 6.99
CA TRP A 24 -10.47 23.06 5.57
C TRP A 24 -9.28 23.50 4.69
N VAL A 25 -8.53 24.51 5.14
CA VAL A 25 -7.45 25.16 4.39
C VAL A 25 -6.08 24.83 5.02
N GLY A 26 -5.03 24.80 4.21
CA GLY A 26 -3.64 24.62 4.66
C GLY A 26 -2.93 23.47 3.96
N LEU A 27 -1.65 23.28 4.29
CA LEU A 27 -0.76 22.29 3.65
C LEU A 27 -1.10 20.83 4.00
N ASP A 28 -2.07 20.60 4.88
CA ASP A 28 -2.70 19.30 5.17
C ASP A 28 -4.21 19.51 5.42
N GLY A 29 -4.81 20.48 4.71
CA GLY A 29 -6.24 20.79 4.83
C GLY A 29 -7.10 19.85 3.98
N LEU A 30 -8.41 19.83 4.27
CA LEU A 30 -9.38 19.01 3.55
C LEU A 30 -9.45 19.36 2.05
N ILE A 31 -9.33 20.64 1.70
CA ILE A 31 -9.35 21.11 0.29
C ILE A 31 -8.21 20.48 -0.51
N LEU A 32 -7.00 20.41 0.06
CA LEU A 32 -5.87 19.78 -0.60
C LEU A 32 -6.13 18.30 -0.88
N ALA A 33 -6.70 17.58 0.09
CA ALA A 33 -7.07 16.18 -0.09
C ALA A 33 -8.14 16.01 -1.19
N LEU A 34 -9.16 16.88 -1.23
CA LEU A 34 -10.17 16.87 -2.28
C LEU A 34 -9.58 17.17 -3.66
N ILE A 35 -8.69 18.15 -3.78
CA ILE A 35 -7.98 18.45 -5.03
C ILE A 35 -7.17 17.25 -5.49
N CYS A 36 -6.43 16.60 -4.59
CA CYS A 36 -5.67 15.38 -4.91
C CYS A 36 -6.60 14.25 -5.38
N ALA A 37 -7.74 14.07 -4.72
CA ALA A 37 -8.71 13.04 -5.12
C ALA A 37 -9.31 13.34 -6.51
N CYS A 38 -9.74 14.58 -6.75
CA CYS A 38 -10.23 15.01 -8.06
C CYS A 38 -9.16 14.86 -9.14
N PHE A 39 -7.91 15.18 -8.85
CA PHE A 39 -6.80 14.99 -9.78
C PHE A 39 -6.63 13.53 -10.18
N ILE A 40 -6.65 12.58 -9.23
CA ILE A 40 -6.60 11.14 -9.56
C ILE A 40 -7.78 10.75 -10.44
N ILE A 41 -8.99 11.19 -10.09
CA ILE A 41 -10.21 10.87 -10.85
C ILE A 41 -10.13 11.42 -12.27
N ILE A 42 -9.69 12.66 -12.45
CA ILE A 42 -9.62 13.29 -13.78
C ILE A 42 -8.53 12.63 -14.63
N VAL A 43 -7.36 12.37 -14.05
CA VAL A 43 -6.20 11.83 -14.79
C VAL A 43 -6.35 10.34 -15.07
N ASN A 44 -6.88 9.54 -14.13
CA ASN A 44 -7.03 8.10 -14.32
C ASN A 44 -8.44 7.69 -14.78
N GLY A 45 -9.47 8.49 -14.52
CA GLY A 45 -10.86 8.18 -14.87
C GLY A 45 -11.21 8.49 -16.32
N SER A 46 -10.40 9.28 -17.02
CA SER A 46 -10.40 9.32 -18.48
C SER A 46 -9.74 8.03 -18.98
N GLY A 47 -10.52 6.95 -19.07
CA GLY A 47 -10.04 5.63 -19.48
C GLY A 47 -9.18 5.66 -20.74
N ASP A 48 -8.15 4.82 -20.76
CA ASP A 48 -7.38 4.44 -21.95
C ASP A 48 -8.30 3.70 -22.94
N GLU A 49 -9.23 4.42 -23.58
CA GLU A 49 -10.01 3.93 -24.73
C GLU A 49 -9.71 4.68 -26.03
N ASN A 50 -8.66 5.52 -26.09
CA ASN A 50 -8.35 6.29 -27.30
C ASN A 50 -6.85 6.40 -27.60
N ASP A 51 -6.23 5.28 -27.96
CA ASP A 51 -4.94 5.32 -28.70
C ASP A 51 -4.93 4.41 -29.94
N GLU A 52 -6.11 4.20 -30.54
CA GLU A 52 -6.23 3.78 -31.95
C GLU A 52 -7.15 4.76 -32.71
N ARG A 53 -6.64 5.95 -33.05
CA ARG A 53 -7.07 6.74 -34.22
C ARG A 53 -6.08 7.88 -34.46
N GLY A 54 -5.35 7.78 -35.57
CA GLY A 54 -4.36 8.77 -35.98
C GLY A 54 -4.96 10.14 -36.32
N ASN A 55 -4.16 11.19 -36.18
CA ASN A 55 -3.60 11.90 -37.34
C ASN A 55 -2.62 13.00 -36.93
N GLU A 56 -1.77 13.33 -37.90
CA GLU A 56 -0.69 14.32 -37.92
C GLU A 56 -1.14 15.78 -37.69
N TYR A 57 -0.11 16.62 -37.46
CA TYR A 57 -0.08 18.09 -37.35
C TYR A 57 -0.52 18.69 -36.01
N ASP A 58 0.44 18.97 -35.13
CA ASP A 58 0.77 20.36 -34.76
C ASP A 58 1.92 20.50 -33.75
N ASP A 59 2.65 21.60 -33.94
CA ASP A 59 3.92 22.00 -33.32
C ASP A 59 3.75 22.54 -31.89
N TYR A 60 3.82 21.66 -30.88
CA TYR A 60 4.02 22.04 -29.46
C TYR A 60 4.91 21.01 -28.74
N GLY A 61 6.18 20.91 -29.16
CA GLY A 61 7.11 19.84 -28.78
C GLY A 61 7.41 19.69 -27.28
N ARG A 62 7.38 20.78 -26.48
CA ARG A 62 7.69 20.70 -25.04
C ARG A 62 6.47 20.32 -24.18
N TRP A 63 5.31 20.90 -24.48
CA TRP A 63 4.07 20.63 -23.76
C TRP A 63 3.51 19.24 -24.07
N ARG A 64 3.62 18.75 -25.32
CA ARG A 64 3.24 17.37 -25.67
C ARG A 64 4.15 16.33 -25.01
N LYS A 65 5.45 16.62 -24.88
CA LYS A 65 6.41 15.74 -24.19
C LYS A 65 6.15 15.70 -22.69
N LEU A 66 5.90 16.85 -22.06
CA LEU A 66 5.47 16.91 -20.66
C LEU A 66 4.13 16.21 -20.42
N ARG A 67 3.16 16.37 -21.33
CA ARG A 67 1.85 15.70 -21.25
C ARG A 67 1.95 14.18 -21.42
N LYS A 68 2.81 13.70 -22.33
CA LYS A 68 3.13 12.26 -22.48
C LYS A 68 3.84 11.70 -21.25
N ILE A 69 4.80 12.44 -20.68
CA ILE A 69 5.49 12.03 -19.44
C ILE A 69 4.50 12.02 -18.26
N MET A 70 3.64 13.04 -18.15
CA MET A 70 2.62 13.17 -17.11
C MET A 70 1.53 12.10 -17.24
N ALA A 71 1.17 11.70 -18.46
CA ALA A 71 0.25 10.58 -18.71
C ALA A 71 0.92 9.21 -18.46
N SER A 72 2.23 9.09 -18.66
CA SER A 72 2.98 7.85 -18.40
C SER A 72 3.27 7.60 -16.91
N LEU A 73 3.18 8.63 -16.07
CA LEU A 73 3.39 8.52 -14.63
C LEU A 73 2.02 8.36 -13.93
N PRO A 74 1.82 7.32 -13.11
CA PRO A 74 0.58 7.19 -12.35
C PRO A 74 0.34 8.45 -11.51
N SER A 75 -0.88 8.98 -11.56
CA SER A 75 -1.28 10.16 -10.78
C SER A 75 -0.95 10.05 -9.29
N ALA A 76 -1.05 8.84 -8.73
CA ALA A 76 -0.64 8.53 -7.37
C ALA A 76 0.85 8.82 -7.09
N PHE A 77 1.74 8.56 -8.05
CA PHE A 77 3.16 8.89 -7.91
C PHE A 77 3.38 10.40 -7.90
N MET A 78 2.71 11.15 -8.78
CA MET A 78 2.79 12.62 -8.78
C MET A 78 2.31 13.23 -7.46
N ILE A 79 1.19 12.71 -6.93
CA ILE A 79 0.65 13.13 -5.63
C ILE A 79 1.58 12.73 -4.48
N PHE A 80 2.22 11.57 -4.55
CA PHE A 80 3.23 11.18 -3.57
C PHE A 80 4.40 12.17 -3.55
N ILE A 81 4.94 12.56 -4.72
CA ILE A 81 6.01 13.56 -4.81
C ILE A 81 5.54 14.91 -4.26
N LEU A 82 4.32 15.35 -4.59
CA LEU A 82 3.72 16.55 -3.99
C LEU A 82 3.67 16.44 -2.46
N GLY A 83 3.24 15.30 -1.93
CA GLY A 83 3.22 15.03 -0.48
C GLY A 83 4.60 15.14 0.17
N VAL A 84 5.65 14.62 -0.48
CA VAL A 84 7.04 14.76 -0.02
C VAL A 84 7.48 16.23 -0.01
N ILE A 85 7.20 16.98 -1.08
CA ILE A 85 7.53 18.42 -1.16
C ILE A 85 6.82 19.18 -0.04
N LEU A 86 5.53 18.93 0.16
CA LEU A 86 4.74 19.55 1.23
C LEU A 86 5.27 19.18 2.62
N ALA A 87 5.72 17.94 2.83
CA ALA A 87 6.33 17.51 4.08
C ALA A 87 7.58 18.35 4.41
N ILE A 88 8.44 18.59 3.41
CA ILE A 88 9.64 19.41 3.56
C ILE A 88 9.28 20.88 3.87
N ILE A 89 8.27 21.43 3.18
CA ILE A 89 7.79 22.81 3.40
C ILE A 89 7.16 22.98 4.79
N ARG A 90 6.42 21.98 5.29
CA ARG A 90 5.82 21.99 6.63
C ARG A 90 6.86 21.90 7.74
N GLY A 91 7.95 21.17 7.50
CA GLY A 91 9.02 20.94 8.46
C GLY A 91 10.40 21.41 7.98
N PRO A 92 10.62 22.71 7.69
CA PRO A 92 11.93 23.16 7.19
C PRO A 92 13.04 22.96 8.23
N ASN A 93 12.69 23.02 9.52
CA ASN A 93 13.59 22.72 10.63
C ASN A 93 13.87 21.22 10.80
N VAL A 94 13.04 20.34 10.23
CA VAL A 94 13.28 18.88 10.26
C VAL A 94 14.54 18.56 9.46
N VAL A 95 14.74 19.21 8.31
CA VAL A 95 15.93 19.05 7.46
C VAL A 95 17.19 19.55 8.17
N LYS A 96 17.09 20.64 8.94
CA LYS A 96 18.22 21.17 9.73
C LYS A 96 18.61 20.27 10.92
N GLY A 97 17.68 19.45 11.40
CA GLY A 97 17.88 18.52 12.51
C GLY A 97 18.30 17.10 12.09
N PHE A 98 18.69 16.89 10.83
CA PHE A 98 19.11 15.59 10.34
C PHE A 98 20.38 15.12 11.03
N LYS A 99 20.27 13.97 11.68
CA LYS A 99 21.42 13.19 12.13
C LYS A 99 21.64 12.11 11.10
N PHE A 100 22.78 12.18 10.42
CA PHE A 100 23.21 11.12 9.53
C PHE A 100 23.74 9.93 10.32
N GLY A 101 23.57 8.74 9.75
CA GLY A 101 23.97 7.48 10.33
C GLY A 101 22.79 6.55 10.60
N PRO A 102 23.07 5.26 10.81
CA PRO A 102 22.04 4.25 10.98
C PRO A 102 21.30 4.45 12.32
N SER A 103 20.04 4.06 12.34
CA SER A 103 19.29 3.93 13.60
C SER A 103 19.97 2.92 14.52
N SER A 104 19.94 3.16 15.83
CA SER A 104 20.40 2.17 16.82
C SER A 104 19.56 0.90 16.68
N ILE A 105 20.23 -0.21 16.34
CA ILE A 105 19.63 -1.53 16.32
C ILE A 105 19.64 -2.07 17.75
N LYS A 106 18.48 -2.48 18.24
CA LYS A 106 18.32 -3.13 19.54
C LYS A 106 17.66 -4.48 19.35
N VAL A 107 18.20 -5.50 19.99
CA VAL A 107 17.53 -6.80 20.06
C VAL A 107 16.39 -6.68 21.06
N LEU A 108 15.17 -6.89 20.58
CA LEU A 108 13.96 -6.85 21.40
C LEU A 108 13.86 -8.12 22.24
N LYS A 109 13.52 -7.94 23.51
CA LYS A 109 13.12 -9.04 24.39
C LYS A 109 11.60 -9.07 24.41
N ILE A 110 11.02 -10.18 23.96
CA ILE A 110 9.57 -10.37 23.90
C ILE A 110 9.16 -11.11 25.18
N SER A 111 8.35 -10.48 26.02
CA SER A 111 7.80 -11.11 27.22
C SER A 111 6.74 -12.16 26.88
N LYS A 112 6.41 -13.03 27.84
CA LYS A 112 5.36 -14.05 27.65
C LYS A 112 3.99 -13.43 27.38
N ASP A 113 3.69 -12.30 28.02
CA ASP A 113 2.41 -11.60 27.86
C ASP A 113 2.32 -10.94 26.48
N GLU A 114 3.39 -10.27 26.02
CA GLU A 114 3.46 -9.72 24.66
C GLU A 114 3.38 -10.83 23.60
N TRP A 115 4.00 -11.98 23.84
CA TRP A 115 3.89 -13.13 22.95
C TRP A 115 2.44 -13.63 22.85
N LYS A 116 1.77 -13.80 24.00
CA LYS A 116 0.37 -14.23 24.06
C LYS A 116 -0.55 -13.22 23.39
N GLU A 117 -0.37 -11.93 23.66
CA GLU A 117 -1.15 -10.87 23.05
C GLU A 117 -0.92 -10.81 21.53
N GLY A 118 0.33 -10.86 21.09
CA GLY A 118 0.71 -10.88 19.68
C GLY A 118 0.19 -12.12 18.95
N PHE A 119 0.17 -13.28 19.61
CA PHE A 119 -0.39 -14.50 19.04
C PHE A 119 -1.91 -14.37 18.84
N ILE A 120 -2.64 -13.99 19.88
CA ILE A 120 -4.11 -13.93 19.85
C ILE A 120 -4.62 -12.78 18.99
N LYS A 121 -4.10 -11.56 19.18
CA LYS A 121 -4.59 -10.35 18.50
C LYS A 121 -3.92 -10.11 17.16
N GLY A 122 -2.70 -10.59 16.97
CA GLY A 122 -1.94 -10.42 15.73
C GLY A 122 -2.00 -11.66 14.86
N THR A 123 -1.45 -12.78 15.32
CA THR A 123 -1.23 -13.98 14.47
C THR A 123 -2.55 -14.55 13.96
N ILE A 124 -3.53 -14.79 14.83
CA ILE A 124 -4.82 -15.40 14.42
C ILE A 124 -5.50 -14.58 13.30
N PRO A 125 -5.69 -13.25 13.43
CA PRO A 125 -6.27 -12.47 12.33
C PRO A 125 -5.38 -12.32 11.10
N GLN A 126 -4.06 -12.34 11.27
CA GLN A 126 -3.09 -12.10 10.21
C GLN A 126 -2.81 -13.34 9.36
N LEU A 127 -3.11 -14.54 9.86
CA LEU A 127 -2.90 -15.81 9.14
C LEU A 127 -3.65 -15.84 7.80
N PRO A 128 -4.99 -15.65 7.75
CA PRO A 128 -5.71 -15.60 6.47
C PRO A 128 -5.18 -14.50 5.55
N LEU A 129 -4.95 -13.31 6.09
CA LEU A 129 -4.52 -12.15 5.31
C LEU A 129 -3.13 -12.38 4.66
N SER A 130 -2.20 -12.97 5.40
CA SER A 130 -0.85 -13.26 4.90
C SER A 130 -0.86 -14.38 3.88
N ILE A 131 -1.61 -15.46 4.12
CA ILE A 131 -1.71 -16.56 3.15
C ILE A 131 -2.35 -16.08 1.85
N LEU A 132 -3.47 -15.35 1.93
CA LEU A 132 -4.19 -14.90 0.73
C LEU A 132 -3.40 -13.82 -0.04
N ASN A 133 -2.98 -12.75 0.63
CA ASN A 133 -2.36 -11.60 -0.04
C ASN A 133 -0.87 -11.81 -0.32
N SER A 134 -0.14 -12.41 0.63
CA SER A 134 1.32 -12.49 0.56
C SER A 134 1.86 -13.78 -0.03
N VAL A 135 1.02 -14.82 -0.16
CA VAL A 135 1.41 -16.10 -0.76
C VAL A 135 0.58 -16.39 -2.01
N ILE A 136 -0.73 -16.62 -1.87
CA ILE A 136 -1.58 -17.08 -2.98
C ILE A 136 -1.67 -16.03 -4.08
N ALA A 137 -2.00 -14.78 -3.75
CA ALA A 137 -2.11 -13.71 -4.72
C ALA A 137 -0.77 -13.40 -5.41
N VAL A 138 0.34 -13.49 -4.67
CA VAL A 138 1.69 -13.31 -5.24
C VAL A 138 2.03 -14.42 -6.21
N CYS A 139 1.78 -15.69 -5.85
CA CYS A 139 2.05 -16.83 -6.73
C CYS A 139 1.20 -16.74 -8.01
N LYS A 140 -0.11 -16.48 -7.85
CA LYS A 140 -1.04 -16.34 -8.98
C LYS A 140 -0.60 -15.21 -9.92
N LEU A 141 -0.35 -14.03 -9.38
CA LEU A 141 0.09 -12.88 -10.18
C LEU A 141 1.45 -13.14 -10.83
N SER A 142 2.38 -13.82 -10.15
CA SER A 142 3.67 -14.18 -10.73
C SER A 142 3.51 -15.10 -11.93
N THR A 143 2.64 -16.10 -11.85
CA THR A 143 2.33 -16.99 -12.98
C THR A 143 1.66 -16.24 -14.13
N ASP A 144 0.76 -15.30 -13.83
CA ASP A 144 0.06 -14.51 -14.86
C ASP A 144 1.01 -13.54 -15.59
N LEU A 145 1.99 -12.97 -14.87
CA LEU A 145 2.95 -12.01 -15.44
C LEU A 145 4.19 -12.68 -16.04
N PHE A 146 4.59 -13.84 -15.53
CA PHE A 146 5.79 -14.57 -15.92
C PHE A 146 5.48 -16.08 -16.04
N PRO A 147 4.74 -16.50 -17.09
CA PRO A 147 4.26 -17.87 -17.23
C PRO A 147 5.38 -18.92 -17.31
N GLU A 148 6.57 -18.53 -17.75
CA GLU A 148 7.74 -19.41 -17.82
C GLU A 148 8.42 -19.64 -16.45
N LYS A 149 7.99 -18.95 -15.39
CA LYS A 149 8.58 -19.03 -14.06
C LYS A 149 7.56 -19.54 -13.05
N GLU A 150 7.72 -20.80 -12.66
CA GLU A 150 6.89 -21.38 -11.62
C GLU A 150 7.34 -20.90 -10.23
N VAL A 151 6.39 -20.36 -9.47
CA VAL A 151 6.59 -19.92 -8.09
C VAL A 151 5.66 -20.73 -7.19
N SER A 152 6.24 -21.56 -6.33
CA SER A 152 5.47 -22.41 -5.42
C SER A 152 5.04 -21.65 -4.15
N ALA A 153 3.81 -21.89 -3.70
CA ALA A 153 3.29 -21.35 -2.45
C ALA A 153 4.17 -21.71 -1.25
N THR A 154 4.77 -22.90 -1.24
CA THR A 154 5.69 -23.37 -0.19
C THR A 154 6.95 -22.52 -0.13
N SER A 155 7.62 -22.28 -1.27
CA SER A 155 8.83 -21.46 -1.33
C SER A 155 8.54 -20.02 -0.87
N VAL A 156 7.46 -19.43 -1.37
CA VAL A 156 7.03 -18.07 -0.97
C VAL A 156 6.72 -18.02 0.53
N SER A 157 6.00 -19.01 1.07
CA SER A 157 5.69 -19.09 2.50
C SER A 157 6.94 -19.18 3.37
N ILE A 158 7.92 -20.00 2.98
CA ILE A 158 9.19 -20.14 3.71
C ILE A 158 9.95 -18.81 3.72
N THR A 159 10.09 -18.14 2.58
CA THR A 159 10.82 -16.87 2.51
C THR A 159 10.14 -15.75 3.31
N VAL A 160 8.79 -15.68 3.25
CA VAL A 160 8.00 -14.76 4.08
C VAL A 160 8.14 -15.09 5.57
N GLY A 161 8.12 -16.37 5.93
CA GLY A 161 8.35 -16.82 7.31
C GLY A 161 9.73 -16.41 7.83
N LEU A 162 10.78 -16.70 7.06
CA LEU A 162 12.16 -16.39 7.43
C LEU A 162 12.40 -14.88 7.59
N MET A 163 11.93 -14.04 6.66
CA MET A 163 12.11 -12.59 6.76
C MET A 163 11.45 -12.01 8.02
N ASN A 164 10.29 -12.52 8.41
CA ASN A 164 9.57 -12.06 9.60
C ASN A 164 10.14 -12.63 10.90
N LEU A 165 10.57 -13.90 10.88
CA LEU A 165 11.19 -14.55 12.03
C LEU A 165 12.53 -13.91 12.39
N ILE A 166 13.31 -13.46 11.40
CA ILE A 166 14.58 -12.77 11.63
C ILE A 166 14.32 -11.31 12.01
N GLY A 167 13.46 -10.61 11.24
CA GLY A 167 13.24 -9.17 11.41
C GLY A 167 12.60 -8.79 12.75
N CYS A 168 11.73 -9.63 13.31
CA CYS A 168 10.99 -9.29 14.53
C CYS A 168 11.91 -9.03 15.74
N TRP A 169 13.03 -9.75 15.84
CA TRP A 169 14.02 -9.56 16.92
C TRP A 169 14.70 -8.19 16.89
N PHE A 170 14.69 -7.52 15.73
CA PHE A 170 15.30 -6.20 15.54
C PHE A 170 14.25 -5.08 15.45
N GLY A 171 12.99 -5.38 15.78
CA GLY A 171 11.89 -4.41 15.71
C GLY A 171 11.42 -4.11 14.28
N ALA A 172 11.69 -4.99 13.32
CA ALA A 172 11.12 -4.85 11.99
C ALA A 172 9.60 -5.00 12.04
N MET A 173 8.90 -4.15 11.30
CA MET A 173 7.47 -4.33 11.04
C MET A 173 7.25 -5.59 10.18
N PRO A 174 6.10 -6.26 10.29
CA PRO A 174 5.80 -7.42 9.46
C PRO A 174 5.94 -7.12 7.97
N CYS A 175 6.65 -8.00 7.25
CA CYS A 175 7.02 -7.86 5.85
C CYS A 175 6.39 -8.98 5.00
N CYS A 176 6.27 -8.73 3.70
CA CYS A 176 5.82 -9.70 2.70
C CYS A 176 6.44 -9.38 1.34
N HIS A 177 6.30 -10.29 0.37
CA HIS A 177 6.62 -9.97 -1.04
C HIS A 177 5.59 -9.01 -1.64
N GLY A 178 4.30 -9.24 -1.32
CA GLY A 178 3.17 -8.37 -1.66
C GLY A 178 2.83 -8.33 -3.15
N ALA A 179 1.63 -8.80 -3.53
CA ALA A 179 1.22 -8.85 -4.94
C ALA A 179 1.19 -7.46 -5.59
N GLY A 180 0.74 -6.44 -4.86
CA GLY A 180 0.73 -5.05 -5.35
C GLY A 180 2.12 -4.48 -5.65
N GLY A 181 3.14 -4.88 -4.89
CA GLY A 181 4.53 -4.49 -5.15
C GLY A 181 5.03 -5.08 -6.47
N LEU A 182 4.77 -6.37 -6.69
CA LEU A 182 5.07 -7.06 -7.95
C LEU A 182 4.33 -6.43 -9.14
N ALA A 183 3.02 -6.22 -9.02
CA ALA A 183 2.20 -5.57 -10.04
C ALA A 183 2.73 -4.18 -10.39
N GLY A 184 3.08 -3.37 -9.39
CA GLY A 184 3.65 -2.04 -9.57
C GLY A 184 4.97 -2.10 -10.33
N GLN A 185 5.92 -2.93 -9.89
CA GLN A 185 7.19 -3.11 -10.60
C GLN A 185 6.97 -3.53 -12.06
N TYR A 186 6.06 -4.46 -12.31
CA TYR A 186 5.73 -4.90 -13.65
C TYR A 186 5.11 -3.77 -14.49
N LYS A 187 4.18 -3.00 -13.93
CA LYS A 187 3.56 -1.84 -14.59
C LYS A 187 4.61 -0.79 -15.01
N PHE A 188 5.66 -0.62 -14.21
CA PHE A 188 6.78 0.29 -14.51
C PHE A 188 7.90 -0.35 -15.36
N GLY A 189 7.66 -1.51 -15.98
CA GLY A 189 8.62 -2.15 -16.89
C GLY A 189 9.66 -3.05 -16.22
N GLY A 190 9.57 -3.29 -14.91
CA GLY A 190 10.38 -4.28 -14.22
C GLY A 190 10.05 -5.70 -14.70
N ARG A 191 11.06 -6.45 -15.15
CA ARG A 191 10.91 -7.83 -15.66
C ARG A 191 11.86 -8.84 -14.99
N SER A 192 12.71 -8.38 -14.08
CA SER A 192 13.69 -9.22 -13.39
C SER A 192 13.78 -8.86 -11.90
N GLY A 193 14.28 -9.79 -11.08
CA GLY A 193 14.53 -9.52 -9.66
C GLY A 193 15.55 -8.41 -9.42
N GLY A 194 16.32 -8.02 -10.44
CA GLY A 194 17.28 -6.91 -10.36
C GLY A 194 16.62 -5.57 -10.00
N CYS A 195 15.40 -5.28 -10.50
CA CYS A 195 14.71 -4.04 -10.13
C CYS A 195 14.34 -4.02 -8.64
N VAL A 196 13.90 -5.15 -8.10
CA VAL A 196 13.58 -5.33 -6.69
C VAL A 196 14.84 -5.23 -5.83
N ALA A 197 15.95 -5.83 -6.27
CA ALA A 197 17.23 -5.75 -5.59
C ALA A 197 17.77 -4.31 -5.53
N MET A 198 17.75 -3.57 -6.64
CA MET A 198 18.16 -2.16 -6.68
C MET A 198 17.28 -1.30 -5.78
N LEU A 199 15.97 -1.53 -5.77
CA LEU A 199 15.07 -0.84 -4.85
C LEU A 199 15.39 -1.14 -3.39
N GLY A 200 15.71 -2.41 -3.07
CA GLY A 200 16.14 -2.83 -1.75
C GLY A 200 17.45 -2.17 -1.32
N VAL A 201 18.45 -2.15 -2.19
CA VAL A 201 19.74 -1.47 -1.96
C VAL A 201 19.54 0.03 -1.75
N GLY A 202 18.71 0.68 -2.56
CA GLY A 202 18.37 2.09 -2.39
C GLY A 202 17.71 2.38 -1.04
N LYS A 203 16.73 1.57 -0.64
CA LYS A 203 16.07 1.67 0.69
C LYS A 203 17.04 1.42 1.83
N LEU A 204 17.92 0.43 1.70
CA LEU A 204 18.94 0.11 2.69
C LEU A 204 19.92 1.28 2.85
N GLY A 205 20.45 1.82 1.75
CA GLY A 205 21.31 3.00 1.76
C GLY A 205 20.63 4.19 2.41
N LEU A 206 19.36 4.44 2.08
CA LEU A 206 18.56 5.50 2.69
C LEU A 206 18.39 5.30 4.21
N GLY A 207 18.13 4.07 4.65
CA GLY A 207 18.02 3.72 6.06
C GLY A 207 19.34 3.82 6.82
N LEU A 208 20.47 3.46 6.21
CA LEU A 208 21.80 3.57 6.81
C LEU A 208 22.30 5.02 6.87
N VAL A 209 21.94 5.85 5.89
CA VAL A 209 22.38 7.25 5.83
C VAL A 209 21.50 8.15 6.68
N LEU A 210 20.18 7.99 6.65
CA LEU A 210 19.25 8.89 7.33
C LEU A 210 18.70 8.35 8.65
N GLY A 211 18.72 7.02 8.86
CA GLY A 211 18.27 6.39 10.09
C GLY A 211 16.90 6.89 10.55
N SER A 212 16.81 7.27 11.82
CA SER A 212 15.58 7.77 12.45
C SER A 212 15.19 9.17 11.99
N SER A 213 16.10 9.92 11.32
CA SER A 213 15.77 11.22 10.74
C SER A 213 14.75 11.10 9.61
N MET A 214 14.70 9.96 8.91
CA MET A 214 13.67 9.69 7.90
C MET A 214 12.27 9.71 8.50
N VAL A 215 12.08 9.13 9.69
CA VAL A 215 10.77 9.06 10.36
C VAL A 215 10.21 10.47 10.59
N ARG A 216 11.07 11.44 10.93
CA ARG A 216 10.65 12.84 11.12
C ARG A 216 10.12 13.49 9.84
N VAL A 217 10.67 13.13 8.68
CA VAL A 217 10.14 13.60 7.38
C VAL A 217 8.78 12.97 7.11
N LEU A 218 8.66 11.66 7.35
CA LEU A 218 7.40 10.93 7.19
C LEU A 218 6.31 11.44 8.12
N GLU A 219 6.65 11.88 9.34
CA GLU A 219 5.71 12.52 10.28
C GLU A 219 5.15 13.86 9.76
N GLN A 220 5.88 14.55 8.87
CA GLN A 220 5.40 15.78 8.24
C GLN A 220 4.60 15.53 6.96
N PHE A 221 4.51 14.28 6.50
CA PHE A 221 3.76 13.93 5.30
C PHE A 221 2.28 14.28 5.48
N PRO A 222 1.66 15.04 4.56
CA PRO A 222 0.25 15.42 4.68
C PRO A 222 -0.64 14.19 4.76
N VAL A 223 -1.25 13.99 5.92
CA VAL A 223 -2.06 12.82 6.25
C VAL A 223 -3.31 12.76 5.38
N GLY A 224 -3.85 13.89 4.93
CA GLY A 224 -4.96 13.95 3.98
C GLY A 224 -4.58 13.40 2.60
N VAL A 225 -3.39 13.77 2.12
CA VAL A 225 -2.83 13.23 0.87
C VAL A 225 -2.59 11.72 0.99
N LEU A 226 -2.04 11.27 2.12
CA LEU A 226 -1.87 9.84 2.41
C LEU A 226 -3.22 9.11 2.40
N GLY A 227 -4.26 9.70 3.01
CA GLY A 227 -5.61 9.15 3.02
C GLY A 227 -6.20 8.98 1.62
N VAL A 228 -5.97 9.94 0.72
CA VAL A 228 -6.37 9.85 -0.70
C VAL A 228 -5.64 8.71 -1.40
N LEU A 229 -4.32 8.62 -1.26
CA LEU A 229 -3.53 7.52 -1.84
C LEU A 229 -4.02 6.15 -1.36
N LEU A 230 -4.28 6.01 -0.05
CA LEU A 230 -4.82 4.80 0.55
C LEU A 230 -6.25 4.48 0.08
N LEU A 231 -7.08 5.51 -0.13
CA LEU A 231 -8.45 5.34 -0.64
C LEU A 231 -8.41 4.73 -2.04
N PHE A 232 -7.64 5.31 -2.96
CA PHE A 232 -7.56 4.80 -4.34
C PHE A 232 -6.89 3.44 -4.42
N ALA A 233 -5.84 3.18 -3.63
CA ALA A 233 -5.27 1.84 -3.53
C ALA A 233 -6.30 0.81 -3.01
N GLY A 234 -7.13 1.21 -2.03
CA GLY A 234 -8.22 0.37 -1.52
C GLY A 234 -9.31 0.11 -2.56
N ILE A 235 -9.69 1.12 -3.35
CA ILE A 235 -10.65 0.97 -4.46
C ILE A 235 -10.07 0.05 -5.53
N GLU A 236 -8.82 0.22 -5.92
CA GLU A 236 -8.13 -0.60 -6.93
C GLU A 236 -8.13 -2.08 -6.53
N LEU A 237 -7.81 -2.38 -5.27
CA LEU A 237 -7.90 -3.75 -4.74
C LEU A 237 -9.34 -4.26 -4.66
N ALA A 238 -10.31 -3.40 -4.37
CA ALA A 238 -11.72 -3.78 -4.34
C ALA A 238 -12.29 -4.08 -5.74
N MET A 239 -11.71 -3.53 -6.81
CA MET A 239 -12.16 -3.80 -8.19
C MET A 239 -12.00 -5.27 -8.60
N CYS A 240 -11.12 -6.04 -7.96
CA CYS A 240 -11.02 -7.49 -8.14
C CYS A 240 -12.33 -8.24 -7.78
N SER A 241 -13.26 -7.60 -7.07
CA SER A 241 -14.62 -8.13 -6.87
C SER A 241 -15.41 -8.31 -8.16
N LYS A 242 -15.00 -7.65 -9.26
CA LYS A 242 -15.61 -7.82 -10.59
C LYS A 242 -15.34 -9.18 -11.22
N ASP A 243 -14.33 -9.90 -10.73
CA ASP A 243 -13.92 -11.20 -11.29
C ASP A 243 -14.76 -12.38 -10.76
N MET A 244 -15.83 -12.11 -10.00
CA MET A 244 -16.75 -13.14 -9.51
C MET A 244 -17.66 -13.59 -10.66
N ASN A 245 -17.62 -14.89 -10.99
CA ASN A 245 -18.29 -15.42 -12.18
C ASN A 245 -19.73 -15.89 -11.90
N THR A 246 -20.07 -16.12 -10.63
CA THR A 246 -21.35 -16.70 -10.20
C THR A 246 -22.02 -15.87 -9.10
N LYS A 247 -23.34 -16.05 -8.94
CA LYS A 247 -24.11 -15.36 -7.89
C LYS A 247 -23.67 -15.82 -6.50
N GLU A 248 -23.33 -17.10 -6.38
CA GLU A 248 -22.87 -17.75 -5.16
C GLU A 248 -21.52 -17.19 -4.71
N GLU A 249 -20.55 -17.06 -5.62
CA GLU A 249 -19.25 -16.43 -5.34
C GLU A 249 -19.40 -14.97 -4.93
N ALA A 250 -20.23 -14.21 -5.65
CA ALA A 250 -20.51 -12.81 -5.31
C ALA A 250 -21.16 -12.69 -3.92
N PHE A 251 -22.09 -13.58 -3.57
CA PHE A 251 -22.72 -13.61 -2.25
C PHE A 251 -21.71 -13.89 -1.13
N VAL A 252 -20.84 -14.91 -1.29
CA VAL A 252 -19.77 -15.21 -0.34
C VAL A 252 -18.85 -14.02 -0.15
N MET A 253 -18.43 -13.37 -1.24
CA MET A 253 -17.58 -12.19 -1.21
C MET A 253 -18.23 -11.03 -0.47
N LEU A 254 -19.50 -10.72 -0.75
CA LEU A 254 -20.24 -9.65 -0.07
C LEU A 254 -20.43 -9.91 1.42
N VAL A 255 -20.73 -11.15 1.82
CA VAL A 255 -20.82 -11.53 3.23
C VAL A 255 -19.47 -11.36 3.92
N CYS A 256 -18.39 -11.87 3.30
CA CYS A 256 -17.03 -11.73 3.82
C CYS A 256 -16.65 -10.26 4.01
N ALA A 257 -16.91 -9.42 3.00
CA ALA A 257 -16.63 -7.98 3.06
C ALA A 257 -17.45 -7.27 4.14
N THR A 258 -18.77 -7.52 4.18
CA THR A 258 -19.68 -6.89 5.14
C THR A 258 -19.30 -7.24 6.58
N VAL A 259 -19.09 -8.51 6.86
CA VAL A 259 -18.70 -8.98 8.20
C VAL A 259 -17.33 -8.45 8.59
N SER A 260 -16.37 -8.39 7.65
CA SER A 260 -15.05 -7.79 7.90
C SER A 260 -15.15 -6.30 8.28
N LEU A 261 -16.02 -5.54 7.60
CA LEU A 261 -16.19 -4.11 7.82
C LEU A 261 -16.96 -3.83 9.12
N VAL A 262 -18.07 -4.52 9.36
CA VAL A 262 -18.91 -4.34 10.55
C VAL A 262 -18.20 -4.86 11.80
N GLY A 263 -17.62 -6.06 11.73
CA GLY A 263 -16.88 -6.67 12.84
C GLY A 263 -15.50 -6.08 13.05
N SER A 264 -15.04 -5.17 12.18
CA SER A 264 -13.68 -4.61 12.18
C SER A 264 -12.57 -5.68 12.27
N SER A 265 -12.84 -6.86 11.72
CA SER A 265 -11.96 -8.03 11.79
C SER A 265 -12.05 -8.85 10.51
N ALA A 266 -10.98 -8.79 9.72
CA ALA A 266 -10.84 -9.61 8.50
C ALA A 266 -10.88 -11.12 8.82
N ALA A 267 -10.45 -11.52 10.03
CA ALA A 267 -10.49 -12.90 10.48
C ALA A 267 -11.92 -13.44 10.57
N ILE A 268 -12.82 -12.65 11.17
CA ILE A 268 -14.23 -13.02 11.34
C ILE A 268 -14.90 -13.07 9.96
N GLY A 269 -14.65 -12.06 9.11
CA GLY A 269 -15.20 -12.06 7.76
C GLY A 269 -14.74 -13.25 6.92
N PHE A 270 -13.45 -13.62 7.00
CA PHE A 270 -12.90 -14.80 6.34
C PHE A 270 -13.56 -16.09 6.83
N LEU A 271 -13.68 -16.28 8.15
CA LEU A 271 -14.32 -17.46 8.74
C LEU A 271 -15.79 -17.59 8.30
N CYS A 272 -16.55 -16.49 8.39
CA CYS A 272 -17.94 -16.46 7.93
C CYS A 272 -18.04 -16.76 6.42
N GLY A 273 -17.13 -16.21 5.61
CA GLY A 273 -17.05 -16.49 4.18
C GLY A 273 -16.82 -17.97 3.87
N ILE A 274 -15.92 -18.63 4.60
CA ILE A 274 -15.70 -20.08 4.47
C ILE A 274 -16.98 -20.85 4.80
N VAL A 275 -17.61 -20.56 5.94
CA VAL A 275 -18.83 -21.27 6.36
C VAL A 275 -19.93 -21.14 5.31
N VAL A 276 -20.17 -19.92 4.81
CA VAL A 276 -21.17 -19.69 3.76
C VAL A 276 -20.80 -20.40 2.46
N HIS A 277 -19.53 -20.35 2.06
CA HIS A 277 -19.05 -21.05 0.86
C HIS A 277 -19.30 -22.57 0.94
N LEU A 278 -19.01 -23.17 2.10
CA LEU A 278 -19.24 -24.60 2.32
C LEU A 278 -20.72 -24.94 2.29
N LEU A 279 -21.58 -24.13 2.91
CA LEU A 279 -23.04 -24.35 2.93
C LEU A 279 -23.66 -24.26 1.53
N LEU A 280 -23.18 -23.37 0.68
CA LEU A 280 -23.67 -23.22 -0.70
C LEU A 280 -23.18 -24.32 -1.66
N ARG A 281 -22.20 -25.13 -1.22
CA ARG A 281 -21.68 -26.27 -1.98
C ARG A 281 -22.32 -27.61 -1.60
N ILE A 282 -23.19 -27.64 -0.58
CA ILE A 282 -24.01 -28.79 -0.20
C ILE A 282 -25.21 -28.86 -1.13
#